data_AF-R0P902-F1
#
_entry.id   AF-R0P902-F1
#
_cell.length_a   1.000
_cell.length_b   1.000
_cell.length_c   1.000
_cell.angle_alpha   90.00
_cell.angle_beta   90.00
_cell.angle_gamma   90.00
#
_symmetry.space_group_name_H-M   'P 1'
#
loop_
_entity.id
_entity.type
_entity.pdbx_description
1 polymer ?
#
loop_
_entity_poly.entity_id
_entity_poly.type
_entity_poly.pdbx_seq_one_letter_code
_entity_poly.pdbx_strand_id
1 'polypeptide(L)' 'MILSVAMMLRDSFGRYEDAERIEHAVETSLASGILTRDIGGQASTKELTEAIIARL' A
#
# COMPACT_ATOMS: atom_id res chain seq x y z
N MET A 1 -6.97 -3.84 -2.75
CA MET A 1 -6.89 -5.08 -1.93
C MET A 1 -5.78 -5.06 -0.88
N ILE A 2 -4.68 -4.31 -1.06
CA ILE A 2 -3.53 -4.32 -0.14
C ILE A 2 -3.93 -3.95 1.31
N LEU A 3 -4.65 -2.85 1.51
CA LEU A 3 -5.07 -2.43 2.86
C LEU A 3 -6.06 -3.40 3.53
N SER A 4 -6.82 -4.17 2.76
CA SER A 4 -7.65 -5.25 3.32
C SER A 4 -6.81 -6.36 3.93
N VAL A 5 -5.65 -6.66 3.35
CA VAL A 5 -4.67 -7.61 3.92
C VAL A 5 -3.99 -7.03 5.14
N ALA A 6 -3.66 -5.73 5.16
CA ALA A 6 -3.15 -5.06 6.36
C ALA A 6 -4.15 -5.11 7.53
N MET A 7 -5.44 -4.84 7.28
CA MET A 7 -6.51 -5.02 8.28
C MET A 7 -6.58 -6.47 8.77
N MET A 8 -6.52 -7.45 7.87
CA MET A 8 -6.50 -8.87 8.25
C MET A 8 -5.31 -9.21 9.16
N LEU A 9 -4.10 -8.73 8.83
CA LEU A 9 -2.91 -8.92 9.67
C LEU A 9 -3.08 -8.33 11.07
N ARG A 10 -3.64 -7.12 11.15
CA ARG A 10 -3.92 -6.42 12.41
C ARG A 10 -4.97 -7.11 13.25
N ASP A 11 -6.16 -7.33 12.67
CA ASP A 11 -7.37 -7.66 13.42
C ASP A 11 -7.59 -9.16 13.57
N SER A 12 -7.09 -9.97 12.63
CA SER A 12 -7.27 -11.44 12.66
C SER A 12 -6.03 -12.18 13.18
N PHE A 13 -4.83 -11.59 13.00
CA PHE A 13 -3.57 -12.27 13.31
C PHE A 13 -2.70 -11.55 14.35
N GLY A 14 -3.10 -10.37 14.84
CA GLY A 14 -2.33 -9.61 15.84
C GLY A 14 -0.94 -9.17 15.35
N ARG A 15 -0.72 -9.13 14.04
CA ARG A 15 0.55 -8.75 13.40
C ARG A 15 0.59 -7.25 13.11
N TYR A 16 0.57 -6.46 14.17
CA TYR A 16 0.50 -4.99 14.08
C TYR A 16 1.68 -4.38 13.30
N GLU A 17 2.92 -4.81 13.58
CA GLU A 17 4.12 -4.29 12.90
C GLU A 17 4.09 -4.56 11.39
N ASP A 18 3.69 -5.77 10.97
CA ASP A 18 3.58 -6.12 9.55
C ASP A 18 2.48 -5.27 8.86
N ALA A 19 1.35 -5.06 9.54
CA ALA A 19 0.25 -4.25 9.03
C ALA A 19 0.66 -2.78 8.87
N GLU A 20 1.30 -2.20 9.88
CA GLU A 20 1.81 -0.82 9.85
C GLU A 20 2.85 -0.63 8.76
N ARG A 21 3.76 -1.60 8.57
CA ARG A 21 4.76 -1.55 7.52
C ARG A 21 4.14 -1.51 6.12
N ILE A 22 3.08 -2.31 5.89
CA ILE A 22 2.32 -2.28 4.62
C ILE A 22 1.62 -0.94 4.44
N GLU A 23 0.93 -0.44 5.48
CA GLU A 23 0.21 0.84 5.42
C GLU A 23 1.15 2.01 5.11
N HIS A 24 2.30 2.06 5.79
CA HIS A 24 3.31 3.09 5.56
C HIS A 24 3.88 3.03 4.13
N ALA A 25 4.12 1.82 3.59
CA ALA A 25 4.60 1.66 2.21
C ALA A 25 3.56 2.15 1.19
N VAL A 26 2.26 1.91 1.43
CA VAL A 26 1.17 2.44 0.60
C VAL A 26 1.11 3.96 0.70
N GLU A 27 1.08 4.51 1.92
CA GLU A 27 1.02 5.95 2.16
C GLU A 27 2.20 6.68 1.50
N THR A 28 3.42 6.18 1.68
CA THR A 28 4.63 6.75 1.09
C THR A 28 4.61 6.69 -0.44
N SER A 29 4.04 5.62 -1.03
CA SER A 29 3.90 5.51 -2.49
C SER A 29 2.96 6.57 -3.04
N LEU A 30 1.78 6.71 -2.43
CA LEU A 30 0.77 7.69 -2.84
C LEU A 30 1.25 9.12 -2.61
N ALA A 31 1.87 9.40 -1.45
CA ALA A 31 2.44 10.71 -1.12
C ALA A 31 3.56 11.13 -2.08
N SER A 32 4.25 10.17 -2.71
CA SER A 32 5.24 10.45 -3.76
C SER A 32 4.64 10.73 -5.15
N GLY A 33 3.32 10.85 -5.25
CA GLY A 33 2.61 11.17 -6.49
C GLY A 33 2.36 9.98 -7.42
N ILE A 34 2.69 8.76 -6.98
CA ILE A 34 2.42 7.53 -7.74
C ILE A 34 0.97 7.13 -7.49
N LEU A 35 0.09 7.71 -8.28
CA LEU A 35 -1.36 7.57 -8.16
C LEU A 35 -1.92 6.80 -9.36
N THR A 36 -2.93 5.96 -9.14
CA THR A 36 -3.68 5.31 -10.21
C THR A 36 -4.73 6.24 -10.79
N ARG A 37 -5.26 5.90 -11.97
CA ARG A 37 -6.18 6.75 -12.75
C ARG A 37 -7.46 7.14 -12.02
N ASP A 38 -8.00 6.24 -11.21
CA ASP A 38 -9.22 6.45 -10.43
C ASP A 38 -9.09 7.53 -9.34
N ILE A 39 -7.86 7.83 -8.92
CA ILE A 39 -7.55 8.86 -7.91
C ILE A 39 -6.69 10.01 -8.49
N GLY A 40 -6.75 10.22 -9.81
CA GLY A 40 -6.16 11.38 -10.46
C GLY A 40 -4.71 11.23 -10.94
N GLY A 41 -4.16 10.02 -10.94
CA GLY A 41 -2.83 9.75 -11.49
C GLY A 41 -2.85 9.04 -12.84
N GLN A 42 -1.68 8.50 -13.22
CA GLN A 42 -1.49 7.77 -14.48
C GLN A 42 -0.82 6.41 -14.27
N ALA A 43 -0.43 6.07 -13.04
CA ALA A 43 0.21 4.79 -12.76
C ALA A 43 -0.76 3.64 -13.04
N SER A 44 -0.24 2.60 -13.66
CA SER A 44 -0.89 1.31 -13.76
C SER A 44 -0.89 0.60 -12.40
N THR A 45 -1.73 -0.43 -12.27
CA THR A 45 -1.73 -1.32 -11.10
C THR A 45 -0.34 -1.91 -10.84
N LYS A 46 0.39 -2.26 -11.91
CA LYS A 46 1.74 -2.83 -11.79
C LYS A 46 2.74 -1.81 -11.25
N GLU A 47 2.77 -0.60 -11.82
CA GLU A 47 3.69 0.45 -11.38
C GLU A 47 3.43 0.85 -9.92
N LEU A 48 2.17 1.00 -9.51
CA LEU A 48 1.85 1.27 -8.11
C LEU A 48 2.28 0.10 -7.21
N THR A 49 2.07 -1.14 -7.63
CA THR A 49 2.49 -2.32 -6.84
C THR A 49 4.00 -2.38 -6.67
N GLU A 50 4.77 -2.15 -7.74
CA GLU A 50 6.23 -2.10 -7.68
C GLU A 50 6.73 -0.96 -6.78
N ALA A 51 6.08 0.21 -6.85
CA ALA A 51 6.39 1.34 -5.97
C ALA A 51 6.16 1.03 -4.49
N ILE A 52 5.08 0.31 -4.16
CA ILE A 52 4.78 -0.14 -2.80
C ILE A 52 5.83 -1.15 -2.34
N ILE A 53 6.16 -2.14 -3.16
CA ILE A 53 7.19 -3.16 -2.83
C ILE A 53 8.55 -2.51 -2.57
N ALA A 54 8.93 -1.50 -3.35
CA ALA A 54 10.19 -0.78 -3.16
C ALA A 54 10.27 0.04 -1.86
N ARG A 55 9.13 0.23 -1.16
CA ARG A 55 9.01 1.02 0.08
C ARG A 55 8.64 0.16 1.30
N LEU A 56 8.61 -1.18 1.16
CA LEU A 56 8.46 -2.13 2.26
C LEU A 56 9.79 -2.34 2.98
#